data_AF-A0A072N6L3-F1
#
_entry.id   AF-A0A072N6L3-F1
#
_cell.length_a   1.000
_cell.length_b   1.000
_cell.length_c   1.000
_cell.angle_alpha   90.00
_cell.angle_beta   90.00
_cell.angle_gamma   90.00
#
_symmetry.space_group_name_H-M   'P 1'
#
loop_
_entity.id
_entity.type
_entity.pdbx_description
1 polymer ?
#
loop_
_entity_poly.entity_id
_entity_poly.type
_entity_poly.pdbx_seq_one_letter_code
_entity_poly.pdbx_strand_id
1 'polypeptide(L)'
;MQDAKLESLSPESRFDLAYNAAHALSLAALRQCGYRSDNRYLVFQCLKHTLGLPPQKWRVLDQAHRKRNLAEYEGFIDVDESLLSSLIRVTDEINALVEAMP
;
A
#
# COMPACT_ATOMS: atom_id res chain seq x y z
N MET A 1 -8.97 0.98 6.23
CA MET A 1 -7.84 0.64 7.12
C MET A 1 -8.22 -0.19 8.34
N GLN A 2 -9.39 0.04 8.96
CA GLN A 2 -9.80 -0.71 10.15
C GLN A 2 -9.91 -2.22 9.89
N ASP A 3 -10.58 -2.62 8.81
CA ASP A 3 -10.78 -4.06 8.51
C ASP A 3 -9.48 -4.84 8.28
N ALA A 4 -8.47 -4.22 7.68
CA ALA A 4 -7.16 -4.87 7.47
C ALA A 4 -6.46 -5.28 8.79
N LYS A 5 -6.87 -4.70 9.92
CA LYS A 5 -6.33 -4.98 11.26
C LYS A 5 -7.16 -6.01 12.03
N LEU A 6 -8.29 -6.47 11.49
CA LEU A 6 -9.13 -7.47 12.15
C LEU A 6 -8.48 -8.85 12.03
N GLU A 7 -7.93 -9.35 13.12
CA GLU A 7 -7.31 -10.68 13.19
C GLU A 7 -8.29 -11.84 12.95
N SER A 8 -9.61 -11.57 13.02
CA SER A 8 -10.64 -12.53 12.63
C SER A 8 -10.74 -12.76 11.11
N LEU A 9 -10.14 -11.88 10.29
CA LEU A 9 -10.04 -12.06 8.85
C LEU A 9 -8.78 -12.85 8.50
N SER A 10 -8.82 -13.55 7.37
CA SER A 10 -7.64 -14.28 6.87
C SER A 10 -6.49 -13.32 6.53
N PRO A 11 -5.22 -13.77 6.61
CA PRO A 11 -4.06 -12.96 6.22
C PRO A 11 -4.18 -12.41 4.79
N GLU A 12 -4.72 -13.19 3.85
CA GLU A 12 -4.95 -12.79 2.46
C GLU A 12 -5.96 -11.65 2.35
N SER A 13 -7.06 -11.75 3.10
CA SER A 13 -8.09 -10.72 3.14
C SER A 13 -7.53 -9.42 3.71
N ARG A 14 -6.79 -9.51 4.82
CA ARG A 14 -6.12 -8.37 5.45
C ARG A 14 -5.09 -7.74 4.53
N PHE A 15 -4.32 -8.55 3.81
CA PHE A 15 -3.34 -8.11 2.83
C PHE A 15 -3.99 -7.35 1.67
N ASP A 16 -5.03 -7.90 1.05
CA ASP A 16 -5.70 -7.22 -0.08
C ASP A 16 -6.35 -5.90 0.36
N LEU A 17 -6.98 -5.86 1.54
CA LEU A 17 -7.53 -4.64 2.13
C LEU A 17 -6.43 -3.58 2.37
N ALA A 18 -5.30 -3.95 2.98
CA ALA A 18 -4.21 -3.02 3.25
C ALA A 18 -3.52 -2.54 1.96
N TYR A 19 -3.32 -3.43 0.99
CA TYR A 19 -2.68 -3.13 -0.28
C TYR A 19 -3.54 -2.20 -1.15
N ASN A 20 -4.84 -2.48 -1.27
CA ASN A 20 -5.74 -1.62 -2.04
C ASN A 20 -5.93 -0.26 -1.39
N ALA A 21 -5.99 -0.20 -0.05
CA ALA A 21 -5.99 1.07 0.68
C ALA A 21 -4.70 1.86 0.40
N ALA A 22 -3.52 1.22 0.44
CA ALA A 22 -2.24 1.87 0.13
C ALA A 22 -2.25 2.51 -1.25
N HIS A 23 -2.73 1.77 -2.26
CA HIS A 23 -2.80 2.29 -3.62
C HIS A 23 -3.78 3.46 -3.73
N ALA A 24 -4.99 3.34 -3.17
CA ALA A 24 -6.00 4.39 -3.23
C ALA A 24 -5.52 5.70 -2.56
N LEU A 25 -4.90 5.60 -1.38
CA LEU A 25 -4.36 6.75 -0.66
C LEU A 25 -3.16 7.37 -1.39
N SER A 26 -2.24 6.55 -1.89
CA SER A 26 -1.09 7.03 -2.67
C SER A 26 -1.52 7.74 -3.95
N LEU A 27 -2.57 7.22 -4.62
CA LEU A 27 -3.15 7.85 -5.80
C LEU A 27 -3.88 9.15 -5.47
N ALA A 28 -4.54 9.24 -4.30
CA ALA A 28 -5.13 10.48 -3.81
C ALA A 28 -4.07 11.56 -3.58
N ALA A 29 -2.97 11.22 -2.89
CA ALA A 29 -1.83 12.11 -2.70
C ALA A 29 -1.24 12.60 -4.03
N LEU A 30 -1.05 11.69 -4.98
CA LEU A 30 -0.55 12.01 -6.32
C LEU A 30 -1.44 13.02 -7.04
N ARG A 31 -2.76 12.81 -6.97
CA ARG A 31 -3.77 13.69 -7.59
C ARG A 31 -3.84 15.06 -6.91
N GLN A 32 -3.74 15.12 -5.59
CA GLN A 32 -3.72 16.38 -4.84
C GLN A 32 -2.50 17.24 -5.20
N CYS A 33 -1.35 16.61 -5.48
CA CYS A 33 -0.18 17.29 -6.03
C CYS A 33 -0.27 17.64 -7.53
N GLY A 34 -1.40 17.37 -8.20
CA GLY A 34 -1.63 17.70 -9.62
C GLY A 34 -1.08 16.67 -10.63
N TYR A 35 -0.61 15.52 -10.16
CA TYR A 35 -0.07 14.45 -11.01
C TYR A 35 -1.09 13.32 -11.25
N ARG A 36 -0.86 12.52 -12.30
CA ARG A 36 -1.69 11.34 -12.64
C ARG A 36 -0.82 10.18 -13.09
N SER A 37 -1.21 8.97 -12.69
CA SER A 37 -0.65 7.72 -13.19
C SER A 37 -1.63 6.58 -12.96
N ASP A 38 -1.72 5.66 -13.91
CA ASP A 38 -2.47 4.41 -13.76
C ASP A 38 -1.56 3.23 -13.39
N ASN A 39 -0.24 3.47 -13.30
CA ASN A 39 0.74 2.46 -12.95
C ASN A 39 0.99 2.47 -11.44
N ARG A 40 0.53 1.41 -10.74
CA ARG A 40 0.63 1.29 -9.27
C ARG A 40 2.07 1.40 -8.76
N TYR A 41 3.03 0.86 -9.50
CA TYR A 41 4.45 0.95 -9.15
C TYR A 41 4.92 2.40 -9.16
N LEU A 42 4.59 3.17 -10.20
CA LEU A 42 4.92 4.61 -10.26
C LEU A 42 4.22 5.40 -9.16
N VAL A 43 2.95 5.10 -8.89
CA VAL A 43 2.18 5.74 -7.80
C VAL A 43 2.92 5.58 -6.46
N PHE A 44 3.45 4.40 -6.14
CA PHE A 44 4.21 4.19 -4.92
C PHE A 44 5.58 4.88 -4.90
N GLN A 45 6.32 4.87 -6.01
CA GLN A 45 7.61 5.55 -6.09
C GLN A 45 7.49 7.07 -5.91
N CYS A 46 6.38 7.65 -6.38
CA CYS A 46 6.10 9.07 -6.23
C CYS A 46 5.81 9.49 -4.78
N LEU A 47 5.59 8.58 -3.84
CA LEU A 47 5.33 8.90 -2.43
C LEU A 47 6.44 9.72 -1.77
N LYS A 48 7.69 9.57 -2.23
CA LYS A 48 8.81 10.42 -1.79
C LYS A 48 8.58 11.89 -2.16
N HIS A 49 7.97 12.13 -3.31
CA HIS A 49 7.75 13.46 -3.88
C HIS A 49 6.42 14.07 -3.45
N THR A 50 5.40 13.25 -3.18
CA THR A 50 4.07 13.73 -2.79
C THR A 50 3.90 13.85 -1.28
N LEU A 51 4.33 12.83 -0.51
CA LEU A 51 4.15 12.75 0.94
C LEU A 51 5.47 12.84 1.73
N GLY A 52 6.62 13.01 1.05
CA GLY A 52 7.92 12.99 1.71
C GLY A 52 8.33 11.62 2.26
N LEU A 53 7.63 10.55 1.86
CA LEU A 53 7.84 9.21 2.40
C LEU A 53 9.19 8.63 1.93
N PRO A 54 10.10 8.22 2.83
CA PRO A 54 11.43 7.75 2.44
C PRO A 54 11.37 6.44 1.63
N PRO A 55 12.35 6.17 0.73
CA PRO A 55 12.32 5.00 -0.15
C PRO A 55 12.15 3.65 0.53
N GLN A 56 12.67 3.51 1.74
CA GLN A 56 12.58 2.29 2.54
C GLN A 56 11.12 1.90 2.83
N LYS A 57 10.21 2.87 2.96
CA LYS A 57 8.81 2.62 3.28
C LYS A 57 7.99 2.26 2.05
N TRP A 58 8.12 3.00 0.94
CA TRP A 58 7.39 2.62 -0.27
C TRP A 58 7.91 1.33 -0.90
N ARG A 59 9.17 0.91 -0.62
CA ARG A 59 9.68 -0.42 -1.00
C ARG A 59 8.86 -1.57 -0.41
N VAL A 60 8.22 -1.40 0.74
CA VAL A 60 7.28 -2.40 1.30
C VAL A 60 6.08 -2.57 0.37
N LEU A 61 5.57 -1.47 -0.20
CA LEU A 61 4.45 -1.50 -1.15
C LEU A 61 4.85 -2.14 -2.49
N ASP A 62 6.09 -1.92 -2.94
CA ASP A 62 6.64 -2.60 -4.12
C ASP A 62 6.75 -4.11 -3.89
N GLN A 63 7.25 -4.54 -2.73
CA GLN A 63 7.27 -5.96 -2.37
C GLN A 63 5.86 -6.56 -2.33
N ALA A 64 4.90 -5.87 -1.72
CA ALA A 64 3.50 -6.28 -1.69
C ALA A 64 2.91 -6.36 -3.11
N HIS A 65 3.24 -5.41 -3.99
CA HIS A 65 2.79 -5.43 -5.38
C HIS A 65 3.32 -6.66 -6.15
N ARG A 66 4.62 -6.98 -5.99
CA ARG A 66 5.22 -8.17 -6.61
C ARG A 66 4.58 -9.46 -6.10
N LYS A 67 4.32 -9.55 -4.79
CA LYS A 67 3.69 -10.72 -4.18
C LYS A 67 2.26 -10.92 -4.70
N ARG A 68 1.49 -9.84 -4.82
CA ARG A 68 0.16 -9.88 -5.43
C ARG A 68 0.22 -10.36 -6.89
N ASN A 69 1.11 -9.80 -7.69
CA ASN A 69 1.23 -10.19 -9.11
C ASN A 69 1.61 -11.67 -9.26
N LEU A 70 2.47 -12.20 -8.37
CA LEU A 70 2.82 -13.62 -8.37
C LEU A 70 1.60 -14.49 -8.04
N ALA A 71 0.80 -14.09 -7.07
CA ALA A 71 -0.39 -14.84 -6.70
C ALA A 71 -1.52 -14.77 -7.73
N GLU A 72 -1.62 -13.69 -8.52
CA GLU A 72 -2.53 -13.65 -9.67
C GLU A 72 -2.17 -14.74 -10.70
N TYR A 73 -0.89 -15.17 -10.75
CA TYR A 73 -0.42 -16.27 -11.57
C TYR A 73 -0.61 -17.65 -10.90
N GLU A 74 -0.32 -17.75 -9.60
CA GLU A 74 -0.34 -19.02 -8.86
C GLU A 74 -1.72 -19.40 -8.28
N GLY A 75 -2.65 -18.46 -8.21
CA GLY A 75 -4.01 -18.66 -7.70
C GLY A 75 -4.14 -18.62 -6.17
N PHE A 76 -3.03 -18.46 -5.43
CA PHE A 76 -3.03 -18.27 -3.98
C PHE A 76 -1.94 -17.26 -3.57
N ILE A 77 -2.22 -16.44 -2.55
CA ILE A 77 -1.21 -15.59 -1.91
C ILE A 77 -0.72 -16.32 -0.66
N ASP A 78 0.55 -16.72 -0.64
CA ASP A 78 1.24 -17.06 0.61
C ASP A 78 1.64 -15.77 1.35
N VAL A 79 0.78 -15.26 2.24
CA VAL A 79 1.03 -14.00 2.95
C VAL A 79 2.06 -14.21 4.06
N ASP A 80 3.25 -13.62 3.89
CA ASP A 80 4.21 -13.48 4.97
C ASP A 80 3.68 -12.48 6.02
N GLU A 81 3.47 -12.94 7.26
CA GLU A 81 2.94 -12.11 8.36
C GLU A 81 3.82 -10.87 8.62
N SER A 82 5.13 -10.96 8.39
CA SER A 82 6.05 -9.82 8.53
C SER A 82 5.83 -8.76 7.45
N LEU A 83 5.53 -9.20 6.22
CA LEU A 83 5.15 -8.32 5.11
C LEU A 83 3.77 -7.71 5.37
N LEU A 84 2.80 -8.49 5.84
CA LEU A 84 1.45 -8.00 6.18
C LEU A 84 1.52 -6.91 7.26
N SER A 85 2.23 -7.18 8.35
CA SER A 85 2.42 -6.21 9.44
C SER A 85 3.10 -4.93 8.95
N SER A 86 4.16 -5.07 8.13
CA SER A 86 4.86 -3.93 7.54
C SER A 86 3.97 -3.12 6.59
N LEU A 87 3.17 -3.80 5.77
CA LEU A 87 2.23 -3.19 4.83
C LEU A 87 1.17 -2.38 5.59
N ILE A 88 0.52 -2.96 6.60
CA ILE A 88 -0.48 -2.27 7.42
C ILE A 88 0.12 -1.00 8.03
N ARG A 89 1.32 -1.09 8.63
CA ARG A 89 1.99 0.05 9.26
C ARG A 89 2.32 1.16 8.26
N VAL A 90 2.87 0.82 7.10
CA VAL A 90 3.18 1.82 6.06
C VAL A 90 1.89 2.46 5.52
N THR A 91 0.83 1.68 5.33
CA THR A 91 -0.45 2.22 4.86
C THR A 91 -1.10 3.15 5.88
N ASP A 92 -1.01 2.87 7.18
CA ASP A 92 -1.48 3.78 8.24
C ASP A 92 -0.72 5.12 8.21
N GLU A 93 0.60 5.06 8.01
CA GLU A 93 1.41 6.27 7.90
C GLU A 93 1.02 7.09 6.66
N ILE A 94 0.78 6.43 5.52
CA ILE A 94 0.29 7.11 4.32
C ILE A 94 -1.08 7.75 4.59
N ASN A 95 -1.99 7.05 5.27
CA ASN A 95 -3.30 7.59 5.63
C ASN A 95 -3.15 8.89 6.46
N ALA A 96 -2.33 8.85 7.51
CA ALA A 96 -2.08 10.02 8.36
C ALA A 96 -1.44 11.19 7.58
N LEU A 97 -0.50 10.90 6.68
CA LEU A 97 0.14 11.92 5.84
C LEU A 97 -0.84 12.54 4.84
N VAL A 98 -1.72 11.72 4.23
CA VAL A 98 -2.77 12.19 3.31
C VAL A 98 -3.79 13.06 4.04
N GLU A 99 -4.23 12.66 5.24
CA GLU A 99 -5.15 13.44 6.07
C GLU A 99 -4.58 14.81 6.49
N ALA A 100 -3.24 14.91 6.57
CA ALA A 100 -2.54 16.14 6.90
C ALA A 100 -2.22 17.04 5.68
N MET A 101 -2.57 16.62 4.45
CA MET A 101 -2.35 17.42 3.26
C MET A 101 -3.33 18.62 3.21
N PRO A 102 -2.88 19.79 2.71
CA PRO A 102 -3.67 21.02 2.67
C PRO A 102 -4.78 21.04 1.61
#